data_AF-A0A2W0BEP7-F1
#
_entry.id   AF-A0A2W0BEP7-F1
#
_cell.length_a   1.000
_cell.length_b   1.000
_cell.length_c   1.000
_cell.angle_alpha   90.00
_cell.angle_beta   90.00
_cell.angle_gamma   90.00
#
_symmetry.space_group_name_H-M   'P 1'
#
loop_
_entity.id
_entity.type
_entity.pdbx_description
1 polymer ?
#
loop_
_entity_poly.entity_id
_entity_poly.type
_entity_poly.pdbx_seq_one_letter_code
_entity_poly.pdbx_strand_id
1 'polypeptide(L)'
;MVAAHNRVRLDLNGPEFQEVLCQLEPSEWKQVAASLRRLRGLDWSELYRHTAFHWEAIEHLKAPNAGKVSSLRLSLRVRALAFRDGDFLRFLSLHSDHDSAYKK
;
A
#
# COMPACT_ATOMS: atom_id res chain seq x y z
N MET A 1 10.49 -12.80 24.88
CA MET A 1 9.44 -12.31 23.96
C MET A 1 9.63 -10.83 23.76
N VAL A 2 10.15 -10.41 22.60
CA VAL A 2 10.36 -8.98 22.30
C VAL A 2 8.99 -8.38 22.02
N ALA A 3 8.65 -7.31 22.73
CA ALA A 3 7.33 -6.72 22.71
C ALA A 3 6.90 -6.29 21.29
N ALA A 4 5.65 -6.58 20.96
CA ALA A 4 5.01 -6.35 19.66
C ALA A 4 4.71 -4.85 19.45
N HIS A 5 5.72 -4.01 19.55
CA HIS A 5 5.55 -2.57 19.41
C HIS A 5 5.34 -2.23 17.93
N ASN A 6 4.07 -2.05 17.57
CA ASN A 6 3.62 -1.29 16.39
C ASN A 6 4.00 -1.92 15.02
N ARG A 7 3.93 -3.25 14.89
CA ARG A 7 4.03 -3.92 13.58
C ARG A 7 2.87 -3.52 12.67
N VAL A 8 3.16 -3.34 11.40
CA VAL A 8 2.15 -2.96 10.39
C VAL A 8 1.18 -4.12 10.18
N ARG A 9 -0.10 -3.87 10.40
CA ARG A 9 -1.21 -4.75 10.01
C ARG A 9 -1.72 -4.29 8.65
N LEU A 10 -2.09 -5.20 7.77
CA LEU A 10 -2.63 -4.83 6.46
C LEU A 10 -4.14 -4.98 6.47
N ASP A 11 -4.84 -3.96 6.00
CA ASP A 11 -6.26 -4.02 5.67
C ASP A 11 -6.43 -3.94 4.16
N LEU A 12 -6.85 -5.08 3.59
CA LEU A 12 -6.98 -5.32 2.15
C LEU A 12 -8.46 -5.27 1.70
N ASN A 13 -9.34 -4.68 2.52
CA ASN A 13 -10.79 -4.72 2.30
C ASN A 13 -11.34 -3.53 1.49
N GLY A 14 -10.48 -2.65 0.97
CA GLY A 14 -10.92 -1.57 0.08
C GLY A 14 -11.52 -2.14 -1.21
N PRO A 15 -12.74 -1.76 -1.60
CA PRO A 15 -13.40 -2.34 -2.77
C PRO A 15 -12.62 -2.05 -4.07
N GLU A 16 -12.15 -0.82 -4.28
CA GLU A 16 -11.34 -0.45 -5.45
C GLU A 16 -9.98 -1.17 -5.44
N PHE A 17 -9.40 -1.37 -4.26
CA PHE A 17 -8.19 -2.19 -4.12
C PHE A 17 -8.44 -3.64 -4.54
N GLN A 18 -9.53 -4.27 -4.07
CA GLN A 18 -9.84 -5.66 -4.39
C GLN A 18 -10.18 -5.88 -5.85
N GLU A 19 -10.87 -4.93 -6.49
CA GLU A 19 -11.21 -4.98 -7.91
C GLU A 19 -9.95 -5.10 -8.76
N VAL A 20 -8.99 -4.17 -8.60
CA VAL A 20 -7.74 -4.20 -9.37
C VAL A 20 -6.86 -5.37 -8.95
N LEU A 21 -6.81 -5.70 -7.65
CA LEU A 21 -6.03 -6.81 -7.14
C LEU A 21 -6.44 -8.14 -7.80
N CYS A 22 -7.74 -8.38 -7.98
CA CYS A 22 -8.26 -9.60 -8.63
C CYS A 22 -8.00 -9.64 -10.15
N GLN A 23 -7.65 -8.52 -10.76
CA GLN A 23 -7.40 -8.39 -12.20
C GLN A 23 -5.90 -8.42 -12.55
N LEU A 24 -5.01 -8.37 -11.56
CA LEU A 24 -3.56 -8.42 -11.78
C LEU A 24 -3.15 -9.69 -12.52
N GLU A 25 -2.20 -9.54 -13.45
CA GLU A 25 -1.58 -10.71 -14.07
C GLU A 25 -0.85 -11.57 -13.03
N PRO A 26 -0.70 -12.90 -13.25
CA PRO A 26 -0.04 -13.78 -12.29
C PRO A 26 1.38 -13.32 -11.89
N SER A 27 2.11 -12.71 -12.82
CA SER A 27 3.45 -12.18 -12.58
C SER A 27 3.43 -10.96 -11.64
N GLU A 28 2.46 -10.06 -11.79
CA GLU A 28 2.26 -8.88 -10.97
C GLU A 28 1.73 -9.25 -9.59
N TRP A 29 0.74 -10.15 -9.54
CA TRP A 29 0.21 -10.70 -8.29
C TRP A 29 1.32 -11.28 -7.43
N LYS A 30 2.23 -12.09 -8.00
CA LYS A 30 3.37 -12.67 -7.28
C LYS A 30 4.26 -11.59 -6.65
N GLN A 31 4.52 -10.50 -7.37
CA GLN A 31 5.33 -9.39 -6.88
C GLN A 31 4.62 -8.60 -5.78
N VAL A 32 3.33 -8.27 -5.99
CA VAL A 32 2.49 -7.60 -5.00
C VAL A 32 2.40 -8.43 -3.72
N ALA A 33 2.11 -9.73 -3.81
CA ALA A 33 2.04 -10.62 -2.66
C ALA A 33 3.37 -10.71 -1.89
N ALA A 34 4.51 -10.70 -2.59
CA ALA A 34 5.83 -10.64 -1.94
C ALA A 34 6.03 -9.33 -1.18
N SER A 35 5.61 -8.20 -1.74
CA SER A 35 5.66 -6.89 -1.09
C SER A 35 4.72 -6.79 0.11
N LEU A 36 3.49 -7.30 0.02
CA LEU A 36 2.56 -7.38 1.16
C LEU A 36 3.15 -8.23 2.30
N ARG A 37 3.80 -9.35 1.97
CA ARG A 37 4.50 -10.17 2.98
C ARG A 37 5.62 -9.39 3.67
N ARG A 38 6.40 -8.61 2.93
CA ARG A 38 7.45 -7.75 3.50
C ARG A 38 6.87 -6.68 4.41
N LEU A 39 5.82 -5.96 3.97
CA LEU A 39 5.15 -4.93 4.77
C LEU A 39 4.70 -5.45 6.13
N ARG A 40 4.12 -6.67 6.18
CA ARG A 40 3.74 -7.33 7.44
C ARG A 40 4.89 -7.63 8.39
N GLY A 41 6.12 -7.68 7.88
CA GLY A 41 7.33 -7.90 8.67
C GLY A 41 7.86 -6.63 9.32
N LEU A 42 7.44 -5.45 8.86
CA LEU A 42 7.94 -4.15 9.30
C LEU A 42 7.12 -3.57 10.45
N ASP A 43 7.76 -2.73 11.26
CA ASP A 43 7.08 -1.71 12.05
C ASP A 43 6.89 -0.41 11.24
N TRP A 44 6.09 0.52 11.77
CA TRP A 44 5.81 1.79 11.09
C TRP A 44 7.05 2.67 10.90
N SER A 45 7.97 2.67 11.86
CA SER A 45 9.20 3.45 11.78
C SER A 45 10.10 2.93 10.67
N GLU A 46 10.19 1.60 10.53
CA GLU A 46 10.89 0.94 9.44
C GLU A 46 10.22 1.23 8.10
N LEU A 47 8.89 1.10 8.00
CA LEU A 47 8.14 1.39 6.79
C LEU A 47 8.40 2.80 6.27
N TYR A 48 8.32 3.82 7.13
CA TYR A 48 8.54 5.21 6.72
C TYR A 48 9.98 5.51 6.26
N ARG A 49 10.97 4.75 6.73
CA ARG A 49 12.38 4.86 6.28
C ARG A 49 12.70 3.94 5.10
N HIS A 50 11.81 3.03 4.74
CA HIS A 50 12.08 1.99 3.76
C HIS A 50 12.06 2.55 2.34
N THR A 51 13.25 2.75 1.75
CA THR A 51 13.41 3.40 0.44
C THR A 51 12.77 2.64 -0.71
N ALA A 52 12.78 1.29 -0.68
CA ALA A 52 12.27 0.50 -1.81
C ALA A 52 10.75 0.60 -2.02
N PHE A 53 9.98 1.02 -1.00
CA PHE A 53 8.54 1.22 -1.14
C PHE A 53 8.18 2.59 -1.70
N HIS A 54 9.14 3.51 -1.88
CA HIS A 54 8.89 4.86 -2.39
C HIS A 54 7.67 5.52 -1.75
N TRP A 55 7.69 5.57 -0.41
CA TRP A 55 6.58 6.13 0.37
C TRP A 55 6.48 7.64 0.15
N GLU A 56 5.37 8.09 -0.44
CA GLU A 56 5.16 9.48 -0.84
C GLU A 56 3.79 9.97 -0.36
N ALA A 57 3.75 11.01 0.47
CA ALA A 57 2.49 11.61 0.91
C ALA A 57 1.82 12.37 -0.24
N ILE A 58 0.50 12.24 -0.38
CA ILE A 58 -0.30 12.97 -1.36
C ILE A 58 -1.02 14.11 -0.65
N GLU A 59 -0.48 15.32 -0.76
CA GLU A 59 -0.93 16.48 0.03
C GLU A 59 -2.39 16.90 -0.23
N HIS A 60 -2.94 16.59 -1.41
CA HIS A 60 -4.30 16.96 -1.80
C HIS A 60 -5.37 15.91 -1.44
N LEU A 61 -4.97 14.72 -0.96
CA LEU A 61 -5.90 13.65 -0.59
C LEU A 61 -5.96 13.48 0.93
N LYS A 62 -7.18 13.43 1.46
CA LYS A 62 -7.44 13.16 2.87
C LYS A 62 -8.07 11.80 3.04
N ALA A 63 -7.55 11.03 4.00
CA ALA A 63 -8.13 9.76 4.36
C ALA A 63 -9.44 9.97 5.15
N PRO A 64 -10.32 8.95 5.25
CA PRO A 64 -11.54 9.01 6.05
C PRO A 64 -11.29 9.35 7.53
N ASN A 65 -10.13 8.98 8.08
CA ASN A 65 -9.72 9.33 9.44
C ASN A 65 -9.01 10.69 9.55
N ALA A 66 -9.15 11.56 8.54
CA ALA A 66 -8.42 12.82 8.38
C ALA A 66 -6.88 12.70 8.31
N GLY A 67 -6.35 11.48 8.20
CA GLY A 67 -4.93 11.21 8.00
C GLY A 67 -4.44 11.53 6.58
N LYS A 68 -3.12 11.50 6.40
CA LYS A 68 -2.49 11.66 5.08
C LYS A 68 -2.63 10.36 4.27
N VAL A 69 -3.16 10.48 3.06
CA VAL A 69 -3.05 9.41 2.06
C VAL A 69 -1.63 9.43 1.51
N SER A 70 -1.04 8.26 1.32
CA SER A 70 0.29 8.09 0.75
C SER A 70 0.26 7.08 -0.39
N SER A 71 1.11 7.30 -1.38
CA SER A 71 1.41 6.30 -2.39
C SER A 71 2.59 5.43 -1.94
N LEU A 72 2.51 4.12 -2.22
CA LEU A 72 3.63 3.19 -2.04
C LEU A 72 3.75 2.25 -3.24
N ARG A 73 4.98 1.95 -3.63
CA ARG A 73 5.35 1.02 -4.69
C ARG A 73 5.31 -0.42 -4.17
N LEU A 74 4.43 -1.25 -4.71
CA LEU A 74 4.36 -2.69 -4.42
C LEU A 74 5.15 -3.52 -5.43
N SER A 75 5.34 -3.02 -6.64
CA SER A 75 6.24 -3.59 -7.65
C SER A 75 6.73 -2.48 -8.58
N LEU A 76 7.63 -2.78 -9.52
CA LEU A 76 8.05 -1.78 -10.51
C LEU A 76 6.89 -1.22 -11.34
N ARG A 77 5.78 -1.97 -11.45
CA ARG A 77 4.61 -1.60 -12.22
C ARG A 77 3.36 -1.35 -11.39
N VAL A 78 3.38 -1.55 -10.07
CA VAL A 78 2.15 -1.45 -9.26
C VAL A 78 2.39 -0.52 -8.08
N ARG A 79 1.59 0.53 -8.01
CA ARG A 79 1.51 1.45 -6.87
C ARG A 79 0.17 1.27 -6.16
N ALA A 80 0.18 1.52 -4.86
CA ALA A 80 -1.01 1.55 -4.04
C ALA A 80 -1.21 2.95 -3.47
N LEU A 81 -2.47 3.33 -3.25
CA LEU A 81 -2.82 4.39 -2.32
C LEU A 81 -3.24 3.75 -1.00
N ALA A 82 -2.69 4.26 0.10
CA ALA A 82 -3.00 3.75 1.43
C ALA A 82 -2.90 4.84 2.49
N PHE A 83 -3.45 4.59 3.66
CA PHE A 83 -3.30 5.45 4.82
C PHE A 83 -3.13 4.63 6.08
N ARG A 84 -2.54 5.25 7.10
CA ARG A 84 -2.42 4.66 8.43
C ARG A 84 -3.68 4.91 9.24
N ASP A 85 -4.21 3.86 9.84
CA ASP A 85 -5.28 3.90 10.82
C ASP A 85 -4.91 3.03 12.03
N GLY A 86 -4.37 3.67 13.08
CA GLY A 86 -3.76 2.99 14.21
C GLY A 86 -2.61 2.08 13.76
N ASP A 87 -2.78 0.77 13.95
CA ASP A 87 -1.81 -0.25 13.53
C ASP A 87 -2.02 -0.73 12.08
N PHE A 88 -3.11 -0.34 11.45
CA PHE A 88 -3.47 -0.79 10.11
C PHE A 88 -2.96 0.15 9.02
N LEU A 89 -2.28 -0.42 8.03
CA LEU A 89 -2.12 0.16 6.71
C LEU A 89 -3.33 -0.25 5.87
N ARG A 90 -4.25 0.69 5.67
CA ARG A 90 -5.47 0.48 4.90
C ARG A 90 -5.23 0.84 3.45
N PHE A 91 -5.38 -0.14 2.57
CA PHE A 91 -5.25 0.06 1.13
C PHE A 91 -6.56 0.57 0.55
N LEU A 92 -6.48 1.68 -0.20
CA LEU A 92 -7.60 2.31 -0.88
C LEU A 92 -7.73 1.76 -2.30
N SER A 93 -6.64 1.81 -3.07
CA SER A 93 -6.63 1.43 -4.49
C SER A 93 -5.26 0.91 -4.91
N LEU A 94 -5.23 0.14 -6.00
CA LEU A 94 -4.03 -0.19 -6.76
C LEU A 94 -4.06 0.52 -8.11
N HIS A 95 -2.89 0.87 -8.60
CA HIS A 95 -2.66 1.47 -9.91
C HIS A 95 -1.51 0.70 -10.57
N SER A 96 -1.79 0.00 -11.67
CA SER A 96 -0.75 -0.62 -12.48
C SER A 96 -0.25 0.39 -13.51
N ASP A 97 1.04 0.42 -13.84
CA ASP A 97 1.63 1.30 -14.84
C ASP A 97 1.14 0.97 -16.26
N HIS A 98 0.53 -0.20 -16.45
CA HIS A 98 -0.22 -0.51 -17.68
C HIS A 98 -1.51 0.28 -17.79
N ASP A 99 -1.96 0.88 -16.68
CA ASP A 99 -3.06 1.82 -16.65
C ASP A 99 -2.57 3.14 -17.27
N SER A 100 -2.57 3.14 -18.60
CA SER A 100 -2.49 4.30 -19.48
C SER A 100 -3.70 5.25 -19.31
N ALA A 101 -4.27 5.30 -18.10
CA ALA A 101 -5.45 6.06 -17.74
C ALA A 101 -5.14 7.03 -16.59
N TYR A 102 -4.16 7.89 -16.81
CA TYR A 102 -4.43 9.31 -16.61
C TYR A 102 -5.59 9.70 -17.55
N LYS A 103 -6.82 9.28 -17.22
CA LYS A 103 -8.03 9.92 -17.71
C LYS A 103 -8.27 11.14 -16.83
N LYS A 104 -7.49 12.18 -17.09
CA LYS A 104 -7.94 13.58 -17.21
C LYS A 104 -6.82 14.44 -17.78
#